data_AF-A0A973F7X2-F1
#
_entry.id   AF-A0A973F7X2-F1
#
_cell.length_a   1.000
_cell.length_b   1.000
_cell.length_c   1.000
_cell.angle_alpha   90.00
_cell.angle_beta   90.00
_cell.angle_gamma   90.00
#
_symmetry.space_group_name_H-M   'P 1'
#
loop_
_entity.id
_entity.type
_entity.pdbx_description
1 polymer ?
#
loop_
_entity_poly.entity_id
_entity_poly.type
_entity_poly.pdbx_seq_one_letter_code
_entity_poly.pdbx_strand_id
1 'polypeptide(L)' 'MIGVLKEAERGMPVKELCRKNGMREATLYNWKTKFSGMAVSEARRLKELEDENRRLKKLLADQALDIMMFKEINSKNR' A
#
# COMPACT_ATOMS: atom_id res chain seq x y z
N MET A 1 -6.54 -9.23 6.05
CA MET A 1 -7.27 -8.05 5.54
C MET A 1 -8.32 -8.41 4.51
N ILE A 2 -7.96 -8.76 3.26
CA ILE A 2 -8.96 -8.97 2.21
C ILE A 2 -9.88 -10.18 2.48
N GLY A 3 -9.34 -11.26 3.08
CA GLY A 3 -10.18 -12.40 3.50
C GLY A 3 -11.28 -12.01 4.49
N VAL A 4 -11.00 -11.05 5.37
CA VAL A 4 -11.97 -10.50 6.33
C VAL A 4 -13.07 -9.73 5.61
N LEU A 5 -12.71 -8.89 4.62
CA LEU A 5 -13.71 -8.16 3.82
C LEU A 5 -14.63 -9.10 3.05
N LYS A 6 -14.11 -10.20 2.49
CA LYS A 6 -14.94 -11.25 1.86
C LYS A 6 -15.89 -11.94 2.84
N GLU A 7 -15.43 -12.25 4.05
CA GLU A 7 -16.31 -12.81 5.08
C GLU A 7 -17.40 -11.80 5.49
N ALA A 8 -17.08 -10.51 5.55
CA ALA A 8 -18.06 -9.44 5.79
C ALA A 8 -19.07 -9.29 4.62
N GLU A 9 -18.63 -9.39 3.37
CA GLU A 9 -19.50 -9.36 2.18
C GLU A 9 -20.46 -10.56 2.10
N ARG A 10 -20.05 -11.71 2.66
CA ARG A 10 -20.90 -12.90 2.82
C ARG A 10 -21.95 -12.75 3.93
N GLY A 11 -22.03 -11.58 4.57
CA GLY A 11 -23.03 -11.26 5.59
C GLY A 11 -22.66 -11.68 7.01
N MET A 12 -21.41 -12.06 7.28
CA MET A 12 -21.00 -12.38 8.64
C MET A 12 -21.09 -11.12 9.55
N PRO A 13 -21.65 -11.23 10.77
CA PRO A 13 -21.76 -10.10 11.68
C PRO A 13 -20.40 -9.48 12.02
N VAL A 14 -20.30 -8.15 11.91
CA VAL A 14 -19.06 -7.38 12.16
C VAL A 14 -18.42 -7.70 13.51
N LYS A 15 -19.23 -7.85 14.57
CA LYS A 15 -18.77 -8.21 15.92
C LYS A 15 -18.06 -9.55 15.97
N GLU A 16 -18.62 -10.56 15.30
CA GLU A 16 -18.06 -11.90 15.27
C GLU A 16 -16.77 -11.94 14.45
N LEU A 17 -16.79 -11.26 13.31
CA LEU A 17 -15.63 -11.08 12.44
C LEU A 17 -14.45 -10.44 13.19
N CYS A 18 -14.76 -9.41 13.98
CA CYS A 18 -13.79 -8.67 14.78
C CYS A 18 -13.18 -9.54 15.88
N ARG A 19 -14.03 -10.30 16.58
CA ARG A 19 -13.59 -11.27 17.62
C ARG A 19 -12.71 -12.38 17.03
N LYS A 20 -13.11 -12.98 15.91
CA LYS A 20 -12.39 -14.08 15.25
C LYS A 20 -11.00 -13.65 14.75
N ASN A 21 -10.88 -12.41 14.27
CA ASN A 21 -9.64 -11.90 13.68
C ASN A 21 -8.82 -11.00 14.63
N GLY A 22 -9.22 -10.88 15.90
CA GLY A 22 -8.53 -10.04 16.88
C GLY A 22 -8.46 -8.55 16.50
N MET A 23 -9.47 -8.06 15.76
CA MET A 23 -9.47 -6.72 15.17
C MET A 23 -10.56 -5.84 15.78
N ARG A 24 -10.35 -4.53 15.74
CA ARG A 24 -11.36 -3.55 16.18
C ARG A 24 -12.35 -3.28 15.05
N GLU A 25 -13.61 -3.03 15.40
CA GLU A 25 -14.66 -2.71 14.42
C GLU A 25 -14.31 -1.49 13.56
N ALA A 26 -13.71 -0.46 14.18
CA ALA A 26 -13.23 0.73 13.45
C ALA A 26 -12.24 0.39 12.33
N THR A 27 -11.37 -0.60 12.55
CA THR A 27 -10.41 -1.06 11.54
C THR A 27 -11.13 -1.73 10.36
N LEU A 28 -12.15 -2.55 10.65
CA LEU A 28 -12.97 -3.17 9.60
C LEU A 28 -13.72 -2.11 8.80
N TYR A 29 -14.30 -1.11 9.47
CA TYR A 29 -15.04 -0.04 8.81
C TYR A 29 -14.13 0.74 7.85
N ASN A 30 -12.94 1.14 8.30
CA ASN A 30 -11.95 1.82 7.45
C ASN A 30 -11.55 1.00 6.21
N TRP A 31 -11.40 -0.32 6.39
CA TRP A 31 -11.11 -1.20 5.26
C TRP A 31 -12.30 -1.36 4.33
N LYS A 32 -13.52 -1.47 4.87
CA LYS A 32 -14.73 -1.51 4.06
C LYS A 32 -14.86 -0.21 3.25
N THR A 33 -14.68 0.97 3.82
CA THR A 33 -14.75 2.23 3.07
C THR A 33 -13.68 2.33 1.99
N LYS A 34 -12.44 1.87 2.26
CA LYS A 34 -11.32 1.99 1.33
C LYS A 34 -11.33 0.94 0.20
N PHE A 35 -11.90 -0.24 0.44
CA PHE A 35 -11.80 -1.40 -0.46
C PHE A 35 -13.17 -2.02 -0.82
N SER A 36 -14.28 -1.44 -0.38
CA SER A 36 -15.65 -1.85 -0.75
C SER A 36 -15.83 -1.85 -2.25
N GLY A 37 -16.32 -2.96 -2.82
CA GLY A 37 -16.58 -3.07 -4.26
C GLY A 37 -15.33 -3.30 -5.11
N MET A 38 -14.14 -3.36 -4.50
CA MET A 38 -12.90 -3.72 -5.17
C MET A 38 -12.69 -5.23 -5.11
N ALA A 39 -12.49 -5.88 -6.25
CA ALA A 39 -12.18 -7.31 -6.26
C ALA A 39 -10.83 -7.57 -5.57
N VAL A 40 -10.68 -8.77 -4.97
CA VAL A 40 -9.43 -9.18 -4.30
C VAL A 40 -8.22 -9.11 -5.23
N SER A 41 -8.41 -9.40 -6.52
CA SER A 41 -7.40 -9.28 -7.56
C SER A 41 -6.99 -7.82 -7.79
N GLU A 42 -7.95 -6.89 -7.78
CA GLU A 42 -7.70 -5.46 -7.94
C GLU A 42 -6.97 -4.88 -6.72
N ALA A 43 -7.39 -5.25 -5.51
CA ALA A 43 -6.72 -4.82 -4.28
C ALA A 43 -5.29 -5.35 -4.17
N ARG A 44 -5.05 -6.59 -4.63
CA ARG A 44 -3.70 -7.17 -4.72
C ARG A 44 -2.85 -6.42 -5.74
N ARG A 45 -3.38 -6.19 -6.94
CA ARG A 45 -2.69 -5.45 -8.00
C ARG A 45 -2.37 -4.02 -7.58
N LEU A 46 -3.29 -3.36 -6.87
CA LEU A 46 -3.07 -2.02 -6.34
C LEU A 46 -1.89 -2.00 -5.36
N LYS A 47 -1.82 -2.96 -4.43
CA LYS A 47 -0.69 -3.07 -3.50
C LYS A 47 0.63 -3.31 -4.22
N GLU A 48 0.66 -4.22 -5.20
CA GLU A 48 1.86 -4.50 -5.99
C GLU A 48 2.35 -3.25 -6.75
N LEU A 49 1.42 -2.46 -7.30
CA LEU A 49 1.74 -1.18 -7.94
C LEU A 49 2.23 -0.12 -6.95
N GLU A 50 1.63 -0.03 -5.76
CA GLU A 50 2.08 0.89 -4.70
C GLU A 50 3.51 0.56 -4.24
N ASP A 51 3.83 -0.73 -4.08
CA ASP A 51 5.15 -1.21 -3.68
C ASP A 51 6.21 -0.94 -4.76
N GLU A 52 5.90 -1.22 -6.04
CA GLU A 52 6.84 -0.92 -7.13
C GLU A 52 7.02 0.59 -7.31
N ASN A 53 5.96 1.39 -7.19
CA ASN A 53 6.07 2.85 -7.25
C ASN A 53 7.00 3.40 -6.14
N ARG A 54 6.90 2.84 -4.93
CA ARG A 54 7.79 3.19 -3.82
C ARG A 54 9.25 2.83 -4.15
N ARG A 55 9.48 1.65 -4.72
CA ARG A 55 10.81 1.19 -5.12
C ARG A 55 11.41 2.08 -6.20
N LEU A 56 10.63 2.41 -7.22
CA LEU A 56 11.04 3.29 -8.32
C LEU A 56 11.36 4.71 -7.84
N LYS A 57 10.53 5.28 -6.95
CA LYS A 57 10.81 6.60 -6.34
C LYS A 57 12.11 6.62 -5.57
N LYS A 58 12.42 5.56 -4.81
CA LYS A 58 13.69 5.44 -4.10
C LYS A 58 14.87 5.40 -5.08
N LEU A 59 14.80 4.53 -6.09
CA LEU A 59 15.86 4.42 -7.09
C LEU A 59 16.10 5.74 -7.82
N LEU A 60 15.02 6.45 -8.20
CA LEU A 60 15.12 7.75 -8.84
C LEU A 60 15.78 8.79 -7.94
N ALA A 61 15.45 8.81 -6.64
CA ALA A 61 16.07 9.72 -5.69
C ALA A 61 17.57 9.44 -5.54
N ASP A 62 17.95 8.17 -5.40
CA ASP A 62 19.35 7.75 -5.30
C ASP A 62 20.13 8.17 -6.57
N GLN A 63 19.58 7.91 -7.76
CA GLN A 63 20.19 8.34 -9.03
C GLN A 63 20.29 9.86 -9.17
N ALA A 64 19.28 10.61 -8.71
CA ALA A 64 19.29 12.06 -8.76
C ALA A 64 20.41 12.63 -7.87
N LEU A 65 20.63 12.04 -6.69
CA LEU A 65 21.73 12.42 -5.79
C LEU A 65 23.10 12.16 -6.43
N ASP A 66 23.30 10.99 -7.04
CA ASP A 66 24.55 10.68 -7.75
C ASP A 66 24.84 11.68 -8.87
N ILE A 67 23.82 12.00 -9.67
CA ILE A 67 23.93 13.00 -10.75
C ILE A 67 24.30 14.38 -10.18
N MET A 68 23.69 14.80 -9.07
CA MET A 68 24.02 16.06 -8.43
C MET A 68 25.46 16.08 -7.94
N MET A 69 25.92 15.02 -7.29
CA MET A 69 27.30 14.88 -6.82
C MET A 69 28.30 14.95 -7.97
N PHE A 70 28.06 14.22 -9.06
CA PHE A 70 28.95 14.26 -10.23
C PHE A 70 28.99 15.63 -10.90
N LYS A 71 27.85 16.33 -10.99
CA LYS A 71 27.82 17.71 -11.49
C LYS A 71 28.62 18.66 -10.61
N GLU A 72 28.52 18.52 -9.29
CA GLU A 72 29.26 19.36 -8.35
C GLU A 72 30.77 19.11 -8.47
N ILE A 73 31.22 17.86 -8.52
CA ILE A 73 32.63 17.52 -8.72
C ILE A 73 33.16 18.10 -10.04
N ASN A 74 32.41 17.92 -11.14
CA ASN A 74 32.80 18.45 -12.44
C ASN A 74 32.86 19.98 -12.47
N SER A 75 32.03 20.66 -11.67
CA SER A 75 32.07 22.13 -11.56
C SER A 75 33.27 22.66 -10.78
N LYS A 76 33.81 21.87 -9.84
CA LYS A 76 35.00 22.23 -9.03
C LYS A 76 36.34 21.95 -9.71
N ASN A 77 36.34 21.12 -10.75
CA ASN A 77 37.52 20.79 -11.55
C ASN A 77 37.74 21.73 -12.75
N ARG A 78 37.01 22.85 -12.81
CA ARG A 78 37.17 23.92 -13.81
C ARG A 78 37.82 25.15 -13.20
#